data_AF-A0A948BTN9-F1
#
_entry.id   AF-A0A948BTN9-F1
#
_cell.length_a   1.000
_cell.length_b   1.000
_cell.length_c   1.000
_cell.angle_alpha   90.00
_cell.angle_beta   90.00
_cell.angle_gamma   90.00
#
_symmetry.space_group_name_H-M   'P 1'
#
loop_
_entity.id
_entity.type
_entity.pdbx_description
1 polymer ?
#
loop_
_entity_poly.entity_id
_entity_poly.type
_entity_poly.pdbx_seq_one_letter_code
_entity_poly.pdbx_strand_id
1 'polypeptide(L)'
;MASNTSVLTTTVDATTAAQNIQEDTFIINNREVGRIDGAAAVNGLAMGKTYNAVNAINAPVLGVTAKMTTLVAGAAVTPLGAPPLNDGEVISFEINGVAVNYTVDNDGVGTDDSDALPATTFATNVVNAINAAISAYNASVANPTDVTITAAVGDGTNGGVLNSIVLRNTNAGDESNIIIANLLSTPASGIEANLGLTAGTYNADATHNTGEITLFSHEPYEVEGGIDDRFLDQLGMGGGLHVNDPGGDGRFTWSFTEGGIINSLQGYKYADELQTDGGSIEIWLYNKNGTLALPQPVSISMDRVVTLQDVAESINVSITNASGGASWLTASVYQNQLRLTPDVNHDFAFGTDNSNMLQVAGINTFFTGYSAGTLEVNEDVVNNLDLIAAARVNEFGEIFKGDNTNALEITKIQRAQDVTFTGGTTGNLDGFYNSLISAVGSKGRTVNTEYEFNEMVSNQLAAMRDDVSGVSLDEEMANLVKFQHAYSAAARLITISDEMLLALINTVNR
;
A
#
# COMPACT_ATOMS: atom_id res chain seq x y z
N MET A 1 1.82 4.10 10.48
CA MET A 1 0.77 5.02 9.97
C MET A 1 0.43 4.45 8.61
N ALA A 2 -0.86 4.20 8.32
CA ALA A 2 -1.26 3.72 7.00
C ALA A 2 -0.78 4.74 5.96
N SER A 3 0.07 4.32 5.04
CA SER A 3 0.50 5.18 3.95
C SER A 3 -0.61 5.21 2.92
N ASN A 4 -1.56 6.13 3.11
CA ASN A 4 -2.62 6.41 2.16
C ASN A 4 -1.98 6.59 0.76
N THR A 5 -2.50 5.94 -0.27
CA THR A 5 -2.03 6.19 -1.64
C THR A 5 -2.95 7.23 -2.27
N SER A 6 -2.45 8.44 -2.49
CA SER A 6 -3.09 9.46 -3.30
C SER A 6 -2.90 9.11 -4.77
N VAL A 7 -4.01 9.09 -5.53
CA VAL A 7 -4.01 8.78 -6.96
C VAL A 7 -4.56 9.98 -7.71
N LEU A 8 -3.82 10.44 -8.73
CA LEU A 8 -4.27 11.50 -9.64
C LEU A 8 -4.01 11.04 -11.07
N THR A 9 -5.06 11.00 -11.89
CA THR A 9 -4.92 10.80 -13.34
C THR A 9 -5.13 12.13 -14.04
N THR A 10 -4.17 12.49 -14.90
CA THR A 10 -4.21 13.69 -15.74
C THR A 10 -3.91 13.32 -17.18
N THR A 11 -4.30 14.18 -18.12
CA THR A 11 -4.04 13.99 -19.55
C THR A 11 -3.10 15.08 -20.04
N VAL A 12 -2.00 14.69 -20.66
CA VAL A 12 -1.05 15.65 -21.25
C VAL A 12 -1.69 16.32 -22.45
N ASP A 13 -1.66 17.66 -22.48
CA ASP A 13 -2.32 18.44 -23.53
C ASP A 13 -1.62 18.23 -24.88
N ALA A 14 -2.35 17.62 -25.81
CA ALA A 14 -1.88 17.36 -27.17
C ALA A 14 -1.51 18.64 -27.94
N THR A 15 -2.11 19.78 -27.63
CA THR A 15 -1.80 21.05 -28.31
C THR A 15 -0.43 21.60 -27.94
N THR A 16 0.10 21.20 -26.78
CA THR A 16 1.41 21.62 -26.27
C THR A 16 2.43 20.47 -26.26
N ALA A 17 2.10 19.32 -26.85
CA ALA A 17 2.92 18.11 -26.86
C ALA A 17 4.35 18.35 -27.38
N ALA A 18 4.53 19.18 -28.41
CA ALA A 18 5.84 19.48 -28.99
C ALA A 18 6.68 20.48 -28.18
N GLN A 19 6.11 21.09 -27.13
CA GLN A 19 6.81 22.07 -26.31
C GLN A 19 7.59 21.37 -25.19
N ASN A 20 8.86 21.73 -25.04
CA ASN A 20 9.71 21.24 -23.95
C ASN A 20 9.39 21.97 -22.64
N ILE A 21 9.45 21.24 -21.53
CA ILE A 21 9.53 21.83 -20.19
C ILE A 21 11.02 21.78 -19.79
N GLN A 22 11.60 22.94 -19.48
CA GLN A 22 13.02 23.05 -19.15
C GLN A 22 13.28 22.49 -17.74
N GLU A 23 14.56 22.25 -17.43
CA GLU A 23 15.04 22.08 -16.05
C GLU A 23 14.63 23.29 -15.20
N ASP A 24 14.61 23.13 -13.88
CA ASP A 24 14.21 24.11 -12.86
C ASP A 24 12.76 24.62 -12.94
N THR A 25 11.94 24.08 -13.85
CA THR A 25 10.58 24.59 -14.11
C THR A 25 9.50 23.83 -13.34
N PHE A 26 9.75 22.56 -13.02
CA PHE A 26 8.77 21.63 -12.49
C PHE A 26 9.35 20.93 -11.26
N ILE A 27 8.64 20.96 -10.13
CA ILE A 27 9.09 20.47 -8.84
C ILE A 27 7.99 19.60 -8.22
N ILE A 28 8.36 18.45 -7.66
CA ILE A 28 7.46 17.61 -6.85
C ILE A 28 8.11 17.41 -5.49
N ASN A 29 7.39 17.74 -4.40
CA ASN A 29 7.88 17.61 -3.02
C ASN A 29 9.27 18.24 -2.79
N ASN A 30 9.44 19.49 -3.23
CA ASN A 30 10.71 20.24 -3.20
C ASN A 30 11.87 19.58 -3.97
N ARG A 31 11.57 18.64 -4.88
CA ARG A 31 12.56 18.05 -5.79
C ARG A 31 12.28 18.44 -7.21
N GLU A 32 13.30 18.97 -7.86
CA GLU A 32 13.26 19.28 -9.27
C GLU A 32 13.03 18.01 -10.10
N VAL A 33 12.02 18.07 -10.96
CA VAL A 33 11.82 17.13 -12.04
C VAL A 33 12.65 17.64 -13.20
N GLY A 34 13.55 16.80 -13.70
CA GLY A 34 14.44 17.16 -14.80
C GLY A 34 13.67 17.52 -16.08
N ARG A 35 14.41 17.93 -17.11
CA ARG A 35 13.86 18.31 -18.40
C ARG A 35 12.85 17.29 -18.95
N ILE A 36 11.69 17.77 -19.39
CA ILE A 36 10.70 16.97 -20.13
C ILE A 36 10.74 17.41 -21.59
N ASP A 37 11.24 16.52 -22.44
CA ASP A 37 11.26 16.74 -23.88
C ASP A 37 9.87 16.60 -24.49
N GLY A 38 9.47 17.59 -25.28
CA GLY A 38 8.27 17.55 -26.08
C GLY A 38 8.42 16.57 -27.25
N ALA A 39 7.29 16.03 -27.68
CA ALA A 39 7.17 15.16 -28.84
C ALA A 39 5.90 15.53 -29.61
N ALA A 40 5.87 15.30 -30.92
CA ALA A 40 4.66 15.54 -31.70
C ALA A 40 3.51 14.68 -31.16
N ALA A 41 2.32 15.27 -31.00
CA ALA A 41 1.13 14.50 -30.70
C ALA A 41 0.83 13.52 -31.85
N VAL A 42 0.45 12.31 -31.50
CA VAL A 42 0.11 11.25 -32.44
C VAL A 42 -1.38 10.96 -32.28
N ASN A 43 -2.15 11.22 -33.34
CA ASN A 43 -3.61 11.01 -33.37
C ASN A 43 -4.31 11.59 -32.13
N GLY A 44 -3.97 12.85 -31.80
CA GLY A 44 -4.55 13.62 -30.70
C GLY A 44 -4.06 13.27 -29.31
N LEU A 45 -3.11 12.33 -29.14
CA LEU A 45 -2.50 12.01 -27.86
C LEU A 45 -1.03 12.44 -27.80
N ALA A 46 -0.61 13.00 -26.67
CA ALA A 46 0.76 13.47 -26.45
C ALA A 46 1.73 12.35 -26.00
N MET A 47 1.64 11.15 -26.58
CA MET A 47 2.25 9.91 -26.08
C MET A 47 3.75 10.02 -25.76
N GLY A 48 4.53 10.64 -26.65
CA GLY A 48 5.98 10.78 -26.46
C GLY A 48 6.33 11.75 -25.32
N LYS A 49 5.57 12.84 -25.16
CA LYS A 49 5.76 13.78 -24.05
C LYS A 49 5.32 13.15 -22.73
N THR A 50 4.22 12.39 -22.73
CA THR A 50 3.76 11.59 -21.57
C THR A 50 4.84 10.62 -21.10
N TYR A 51 5.43 9.85 -22.02
CA TYR A 51 6.53 8.93 -21.69
C TYR A 51 7.75 9.65 -21.11
N ASN A 52 8.15 10.77 -21.71
CA ASN A 52 9.26 11.57 -21.19
C ASN A 52 8.94 12.15 -19.80
N ALA A 53 7.70 12.60 -19.57
CA ALA A 53 7.25 13.14 -18.29
C ALA A 53 7.25 12.06 -17.19
N VAL A 54 6.73 10.87 -17.47
CA VAL A 54 6.73 9.74 -16.52
C VAL A 54 8.15 9.35 -16.12
N ASN A 55 9.07 9.25 -17.10
CA ASN A 55 10.48 8.97 -16.81
C ASN A 55 11.14 10.09 -16.00
N ALA A 56 10.85 11.35 -16.33
CA ALA A 56 11.38 12.50 -15.61
C ALA A 56 10.87 12.57 -14.17
N ILE A 57 9.58 12.24 -13.92
CA ILE A 57 8.99 12.23 -12.57
C ILE A 57 9.55 11.08 -11.72
N ASN A 58 9.73 9.89 -12.31
CA ASN A 58 10.21 8.72 -11.59
C ASN A 58 11.71 8.74 -11.28
N ALA A 59 12.53 9.52 -12.00
CA ALA A 59 13.97 9.55 -11.80
C ALA A 59 14.44 10.26 -10.49
N PRO A 60 13.89 11.43 -10.09
CA PRO A 60 14.34 12.18 -8.92
C PRO A 60 13.44 12.03 -7.68
N VAL A 61 12.19 11.58 -7.80
CA VAL A 61 11.18 11.68 -6.72
C VAL A 61 11.12 10.39 -5.88
N LEU A 62 11.46 10.50 -4.58
CA LEU A 62 11.14 9.48 -3.59
C LEU A 62 9.72 9.77 -3.06
N GLY A 63 8.78 8.86 -3.28
CA GLY A 63 7.44 8.90 -2.68
C GLY A 63 6.28 9.21 -3.63
N VAL A 64 6.53 9.67 -4.87
CA VAL A 64 5.52 9.77 -5.95
C VAL A 64 5.99 8.90 -7.11
N THR A 65 5.12 8.03 -7.61
CA THR A 65 5.36 7.16 -8.77
C THR A 65 4.39 7.55 -9.87
N ALA A 66 4.90 7.90 -11.04
CA ALA A 66 4.10 8.13 -12.23
C ALA A 66 4.02 6.84 -13.06
N LYS A 67 2.85 6.55 -13.61
CA LYS A 67 2.63 5.46 -14.58
C LYS A 67 1.79 5.95 -15.76
N MET A 68 1.92 5.25 -16.87
CA MET A 68 1.09 5.42 -18.07
C MET A 68 -0.04 4.39 -18.10
N THR A 69 -1.01 4.57 -19.00
CA THR A 69 -1.97 3.52 -19.36
C THR A 69 -1.58 2.96 -20.73
N THR A 70 -1.36 1.65 -20.84
CA THR A 70 -1.03 1.01 -22.12
C THR A 70 -2.17 1.17 -23.12
N LEU A 71 -1.82 1.55 -24.35
CA LEU A 71 -2.73 1.62 -25.50
C LEU A 71 -2.00 1.09 -26.73
N VAL A 72 -2.70 0.33 -27.58
CA VAL A 72 -2.21 -0.03 -28.92
C VAL A 72 -3.27 0.35 -29.95
N ALA A 73 -2.83 1.01 -31.01
CA ALA A 73 -3.67 1.37 -32.14
C ALA A 73 -3.13 0.73 -33.41
N GLY A 74 -4.01 0.10 -34.18
CA GLY A 74 -3.70 -0.38 -35.52
C GLY A 74 -3.63 0.74 -36.56
N ALA A 75 -3.30 0.36 -37.79
CA ALA A 75 -3.57 1.18 -38.97
C ALA A 75 -5.09 1.32 -39.21
N ALA A 76 -5.50 2.25 -40.08
CA ALA A 76 -6.89 2.35 -40.50
C ALA A 76 -7.36 1.02 -41.10
N VAL A 77 -8.54 0.54 -40.69
CA VAL A 77 -9.08 -0.65 -41.32
C VAL A 77 -9.32 -0.36 -42.81
N THR A 78 -8.96 -1.30 -43.66
CA THR A 78 -9.26 -1.20 -45.09
C THR A 78 -10.65 -1.81 -45.33
N PRO A 79 -11.53 -1.15 -46.10
CA PRO A 79 -12.77 -1.77 -46.53
C PRO A 79 -12.49 -3.10 -47.23
N LEU A 80 -13.40 -4.06 -47.08
CA LEU A 80 -13.33 -5.32 -47.78
C LEU A 80 -13.45 -5.04 -49.28
N GLY A 81 -12.34 -5.23 -50.00
CA GLY A 81 -12.24 -4.93 -51.44
C GLY A 81 -12.49 -6.16 -52.31
N ALA A 82 -12.73 -5.94 -53.61
CA ALA A 82 -12.99 -7.01 -54.57
C ALA A 82 -11.77 -7.96 -54.78
N PRO A 83 -11.95 -9.29 -54.87
CA PRO A 83 -13.24 -9.99 -54.82
C PRO A 83 -13.86 -9.90 -53.41
N PRO A 84 -15.17 -9.59 -53.32
CA PRO A 84 -15.84 -9.44 -52.04
C PRO A 84 -15.68 -10.73 -51.24
N LEU A 85 -15.45 -10.55 -49.95
CA LEU A 85 -15.49 -11.63 -48.98
C LEU A 85 -16.93 -12.11 -48.89
N ASN A 86 -17.15 -13.42 -48.87
CA ASN A 86 -18.51 -13.94 -48.76
C ASN A 86 -18.98 -13.74 -47.32
N ASP A 87 -20.23 -13.32 -47.12
CA ASP A 87 -20.84 -13.32 -45.79
C ASP A 87 -20.63 -14.68 -45.10
N GLY A 88 -20.32 -14.65 -43.81
CA GLY A 88 -20.06 -15.86 -43.04
C GLY A 88 -18.58 -16.25 -42.89
N GLU A 89 -17.65 -15.55 -43.54
CA GLU A 89 -16.23 -15.70 -43.22
C GLU A 89 -15.92 -15.19 -41.80
N VAL A 90 -15.04 -15.91 -41.08
CA VAL A 90 -14.74 -15.65 -39.67
C VAL A 90 -13.32 -15.15 -39.52
N ILE A 91 -13.19 -13.97 -38.93
CA ILE A 91 -11.94 -13.40 -38.44
C ILE A 91 -11.72 -13.90 -37.01
N SER A 92 -10.58 -14.53 -36.76
CA SER A 92 -10.23 -15.07 -35.44
C SER A 92 -8.84 -14.61 -35.00
N PHE A 93 -8.74 -14.15 -33.75
CA PHE A 93 -7.47 -13.79 -33.10
C PHE A 93 -7.66 -13.77 -31.58
N GLU A 94 -6.61 -13.48 -30.83
CA GLU A 94 -6.64 -13.40 -29.37
C GLU A 94 -6.15 -12.05 -28.86
N ILE A 95 -6.82 -11.53 -27.82
CA ILE A 95 -6.36 -10.38 -27.02
C ILE A 95 -6.17 -10.85 -25.58
N ASN A 96 -4.94 -10.80 -25.06
CA ASN A 96 -4.59 -11.27 -23.70
C ASN A 96 -5.14 -12.68 -23.40
N GLY A 97 -5.13 -13.58 -24.39
CA GLY A 97 -5.66 -14.95 -24.28
C GLY A 97 -7.18 -15.08 -24.44
N VAL A 98 -7.91 -13.98 -24.62
CA VAL A 98 -9.34 -13.99 -24.97
C VAL A 98 -9.50 -14.21 -26.46
N ALA A 99 -10.13 -15.32 -26.85
CA ALA A 99 -10.46 -15.59 -28.25
C ALA A 99 -11.56 -14.64 -28.75
N VAL A 100 -11.23 -13.85 -29.77
CA VAL A 100 -12.17 -12.98 -30.49
C VAL A 100 -12.51 -13.65 -31.82
N ASN A 101 -13.80 -13.85 -32.06
CA ASN A 101 -14.32 -14.35 -33.33
C ASN A 101 -15.34 -13.37 -33.86
N TYR A 102 -15.09 -12.81 -35.04
CA TYR A 102 -16.01 -11.93 -35.74
C TYR A 102 -16.39 -12.55 -37.08
N THR A 103 -17.68 -12.82 -37.27
CA THR A 103 -18.21 -13.26 -38.56
C THR A 103 -18.57 -12.03 -39.38
N VAL A 104 -18.01 -11.92 -40.58
CA VAL A 104 -18.31 -10.83 -41.51
C VAL A 104 -19.76 -10.94 -41.97
N ASP A 105 -20.51 -9.84 -41.81
CA ASP A 105 -21.87 -9.62 -42.28
C ASP A 105 -21.93 -8.21 -42.89
N ASN A 106 -22.19 -8.14 -44.18
CA ASN A 106 -21.96 -6.96 -45.01
C ASN A 106 -23.19 -6.03 -45.12
N ASP A 107 -24.40 -6.56 -44.94
CA ASP A 107 -25.65 -5.79 -45.03
C ASP A 107 -26.78 -6.23 -44.05
N GLY A 108 -26.56 -7.29 -43.25
CA GLY A 108 -27.54 -7.83 -42.32
C GLY A 108 -28.60 -8.75 -42.96
N VAL A 109 -28.44 -9.16 -44.23
CA VAL A 109 -29.42 -9.91 -45.01
C VAL A 109 -28.80 -11.11 -45.73
N GLY A 110 -28.79 -12.26 -45.06
CA GLY A 110 -28.44 -13.54 -45.70
C GLY A 110 -26.97 -13.93 -45.51
N THR A 111 -26.48 -14.85 -46.34
CA THR A 111 -25.10 -15.41 -46.25
C THR A 111 -24.40 -15.39 -47.61
N ASP A 112 -24.85 -14.57 -48.55
CA ASP A 112 -24.34 -14.53 -49.93
C ASP A 112 -24.68 -13.17 -50.55
N ASP A 113 -24.07 -12.10 -50.03
CA ASP A 113 -23.98 -10.81 -50.72
C ASP A 113 -22.54 -10.51 -51.19
N SER A 114 -22.42 -9.55 -52.11
CA SER A 114 -21.15 -9.16 -52.75
C SER A 114 -20.85 -7.66 -52.60
N ASP A 115 -21.49 -7.00 -51.63
CA ASP A 115 -21.39 -5.55 -51.46
C ASP A 115 -20.09 -5.18 -50.73
N ALA A 116 -19.84 -3.91 -50.46
CA ALA A 116 -18.62 -3.48 -49.78
C ALA A 116 -18.98 -2.79 -48.46
N LEU A 117 -18.56 -3.36 -47.33
CA LEU A 117 -18.77 -2.77 -46.01
C LEU A 117 -17.90 -1.51 -45.86
N PRO A 118 -18.48 -0.34 -45.54
CA PRO A 118 -17.68 0.84 -45.26
C PRO A 118 -16.70 0.61 -44.10
N ALA A 119 -15.49 1.16 -44.19
CA ALA A 119 -14.45 1.00 -43.16
C ALA A 119 -14.93 1.36 -41.75
N THR A 120 -15.75 2.42 -41.62
CA THR A 120 -16.30 2.83 -40.32
C THR A 120 -17.23 1.78 -39.71
N THR A 121 -18.10 1.18 -40.53
CA THR A 121 -19.02 0.12 -40.08
C THR A 121 -18.23 -1.14 -39.75
N PHE A 122 -17.25 -1.51 -40.57
CA PHE A 122 -16.39 -2.67 -40.32
C PHE A 122 -15.58 -2.52 -39.02
N ALA A 123 -14.92 -1.38 -38.81
CA ALA A 123 -14.21 -1.09 -37.57
C ALA A 123 -15.13 -1.16 -36.34
N THR A 124 -16.34 -0.58 -36.46
CA THR A 124 -17.34 -0.60 -35.38
C THR A 124 -17.75 -2.02 -35.03
N ASN A 125 -18.03 -2.85 -36.03
CA ASN A 125 -18.45 -4.24 -35.82
C ASN A 125 -17.34 -5.07 -35.16
N VAL A 126 -16.09 -4.91 -35.60
CA VAL A 126 -14.96 -5.62 -35.00
C VAL A 126 -14.71 -5.15 -33.56
N VAL A 127 -14.77 -3.84 -33.30
CA VAL A 127 -14.67 -3.28 -31.94
C VAL A 127 -15.76 -3.84 -31.02
N ASN A 128 -17.00 -3.91 -31.51
CA ASN A 128 -18.11 -4.52 -30.76
C ASN A 128 -17.87 -6.00 -30.49
N ALA A 129 -17.35 -6.76 -31.47
CA ALA A 129 -17.01 -8.16 -31.30
C ALA A 129 -15.90 -8.37 -30.26
N ILE A 130 -14.87 -7.53 -30.26
CA ILE A 130 -13.80 -7.55 -29.24
C ILE A 130 -14.38 -7.29 -27.85
N ASN A 131 -15.13 -6.20 -27.68
CA ASN A 131 -15.72 -5.84 -26.39
C ASN A 131 -16.71 -6.92 -25.90
N ALA A 132 -17.49 -7.53 -26.81
CA ALA A 132 -18.39 -8.63 -26.48
C ALA A 132 -17.63 -9.90 -26.09
N ALA A 133 -16.54 -10.24 -26.76
CA ALA A 133 -15.70 -11.40 -26.42
C ALA A 133 -15.04 -11.23 -25.04
N ILE A 134 -14.50 -10.04 -24.75
CA ILE A 134 -13.92 -9.72 -23.43
C ILE A 134 -15.00 -9.77 -22.35
N SER A 135 -16.17 -9.18 -22.61
CA SER A 135 -17.30 -9.23 -21.66
C SER A 135 -17.76 -10.67 -21.41
N ALA A 136 -17.83 -11.51 -22.45
CA ALA A 136 -18.20 -12.91 -22.32
C ALA A 136 -17.13 -13.74 -21.60
N TYR A 137 -15.85 -13.43 -21.82
CA TYR A 137 -14.73 -14.04 -21.11
C TYR A 137 -14.79 -13.72 -19.62
N ASN A 138 -14.94 -12.45 -19.25
CA ASN A 138 -15.04 -12.00 -17.86
C ASN A 138 -16.33 -12.51 -17.18
N ALA A 139 -17.40 -12.76 -17.95
CA ALA A 139 -18.62 -13.39 -17.43
C ALA A 139 -18.49 -14.91 -17.21
N SER A 140 -17.45 -15.57 -17.74
CA SER A 140 -17.30 -17.03 -17.69
C SER A 140 -16.53 -17.50 -16.47
N VAL A 141 -17.15 -18.43 -15.72
CA VAL A 141 -16.63 -19.05 -14.49
C VAL A 141 -15.36 -19.88 -14.67
N ALA A 142 -15.07 -20.29 -15.91
CA ALA A 142 -13.90 -21.08 -16.22
C ALA A 142 -12.62 -20.22 -16.27
N ASN A 143 -12.75 -18.90 -16.26
CA ASN A 143 -11.64 -17.97 -16.38
C ASN A 143 -11.29 -17.39 -14.99
N PRO A 144 -10.05 -17.56 -14.51
CA PRO A 144 -9.68 -17.23 -13.12
C PRO A 144 -9.40 -15.74 -12.87
N THR A 145 -9.26 -14.94 -13.93
CA THR A 145 -8.88 -13.51 -13.87
C THR A 145 -9.55 -12.73 -14.99
N ASP A 146 -10.15 -11.60 -14.65
CA ASP A 146 -10.74 -10.70 -15.63
C ASP A 146 -9.68 -10.05 -16.53
N VAL A 147 -10.05 -9.81 -17.79
CA VAL A 147 -9.25 -9.03 -18.74
C VAL A 147 -9.77 -7.60 -18.77
N THR A 148 -8.90 -6.65 -18.43
CA THR A 148 -9.21 -5.22 -18.26
C THR A 148 -8.96 -4.40 -19.53
N ILE A 149 -9.25 -4.95 -20.71
CA ILE A 149 -9.05 -4.27 -22.00
C ILE A 149 -10.38 -3.79 -22.58
N THR A 150 -10.39 -2.59 -23.15
CA THR A 150 -11.51 -2.09 -23.95
C THR A 150 -11.04 -1.71 -25.35
N ALA A 151 -11.91 -1.94 -26.34
CA ALA A 151 -11.69 -1.54 -27.72
C ALA A 151 -12.54 -0.33 -28.11
N ALA A 152 -12.01 0.55 -28.95
CA ALA A 152 -12.69 1.69 -29.55
C ALA A 152 -12.30 1.86 -31.02
N VAL A 153 -13.18 2.51 -31.80
CA VAL A 153 -12.87 2.91 -33.18
C VAL A 153 -12.01 4.17 -33.14
N GLY A 154 -10.92 4.17 -33.90
CA GLY A 154 -10.04 5.32 -34.04
C GLY A 154 -10.75 6.49 -34.71
N ASP A 155 -10.61 7.68 -34.12
CA ASP A 155 -11.23 8.92 -34.62
C ASP A 155 -10.21 10.03 -34.91
N GLY A 156 -8.92 9.74 -34.77
CA GLY A 156 -7.84 10.71 -34.91
C GLY A 156 -7.55 11.52 -33.64
N THR A 157 -8.28 11.27 -32.54
CA THR A 157 -8.11 11.93 -31.23
C THR A 157 -7.83 10.98 -30.07
N ASN A 158 -8.10 9.68 -30.24
CA ASN A 158 -7.93 8.63 -29.22
C ASN A 158 -6.66 7.78 -29.41
N GLY A 159 -5.66 8.29 -30.12
CA GLY A 159 -4.40 7.56 -30.38
C GLY A 159 -4.41 6.73 -31.66
N GLY A 160 -5.59 6.43 -32.19
CA GLY A 160 -5.77 5.78 -33.50
C GLY A 160 -6.10 6.75 -34.62
N VAL A 161 -5.69 6.41 -35.85
CA VAL A 161 -6.16 7.11 -37.05
C VAL A 161 -7.65 6.81 -37.29
N LEU A 162 -8.32 7.61 -38.13
CA LEU A 162 -9.73 7.38 -38.44
C LEU A 162 -9.98 5.94 -38.92
N ASN A 163 -10.96 5.27 -38.30
CA ASN A 163 -11.35 3.88 -38.54
C ASN A 163 -10.30 2.82 -38.15
N SER A 164 -9.26 3.11 -37.37
CA SER A 164 -8.42 2.05 -36.81
C SER A 164 -9.12 1.31 -35.66
N ILE A 165 -8.61 0.15 -35.28
CA ILE A 165 -8.97 -0.49 -34.00
C ILE A 165 -7.98 0.00 -32.94
N VAL A 166 -8.50 0.54 -31.84
CA VAL A 166 -7.71 1.00 -30.69
C VAL A 166 -8.05 0.12 -29.50
N LEU A 167 -7.05 -0.49 -28.89
CA LEU A 167 -7.17 -1.27 -27.65
C LEU A 167 -6.45 -0.51 -26.55
N ARG A 168 -7.07 -0.41 -25.37
CA ARG A 168 -6.43 0.20 -24.20
C ARG A 168 -6.81 -0.55 -22.94
N ASN A 169 -5.93 -0.48 -21.95
CA ASN A 169 -6.31 -0.89 -20.61
C ASN A 169 -7.39 0.07 -20.07
N THR A 170 -8.36 -0.50 -19.37
CA THR A 170 -9.60 0.19 -18.96
C THR A 170 -9.35 1.14 -17.79
N ASN A 171 -8.41 0.78 -16.93
CA ASN A 171 -8.13 1.49 -15.70
C ASN A 171 -6.85 2.34 -15.89
N ALA A 172 -6.89 3.60 -15.46
CA ALA A 172 -5.76 4.51 -15.59
C ALA A 172 -4.50 4.04 -14.83
N GLY A 173 -3.32 4.26 -15.40
CA GLY A 173 -2.03 3.86 -14.82
C GLY A 173 -1.72 2.36 -14.96
N ASP A 174 -2.51 1.63 -15.76
CA ASP A 174 -2.25 0.23 -16.08
C ASP A 174 -1.21 0.08 -17.19
N GLU A 175 0.01 -0.28 -16.81
CA GLU A 175 1.10 -0.54 -17.75
C GLU A 175 1.17 -2.01 -18.19
N SER A 176 0.18 -2.83 -17.79
CA SER A 176 0.11 -4.23 -18.21
C SER A 176 0.08 -4.34 -19.73
N ASN A 177 0.70 -5.40 -20.23
CA ASN A 177 0.87 -5.59 -21.65
C ASN A 177 -0.47 -5.87 -22.33
N ILE A 178 -0.63 -5.30 -23.53
CA ILE A 178 -1.66 -5.73 -24.47
C ILE A 178 -1.00 -6.71 -25.44
N ILE A 179 -1.50 -7.93 -25.49
CA ILE A 179 -0.98 -9.03 -26.29
C ILE A 179 -2.00 -9.36 -27.36
N ILE A 180 -1.62 -9.18 -28.62
CA ILE A 180 -2.40 -9.63 -29.78
C ILE A 180 -1.74 -10.89 -30.31
N ALA A 181 -2.42 -12.03 -30.19
CA ALA A 181 -1.92 -13.34 -30.60
C ALA A 181 -2.86 -13.99 -31.63
N ASN A 182 -2.35 -15.02 -32.31
CA ASN A 182 -3.11 -15.82 -33.27
C ASN A 182 -3.80 -15.04 -34.41
N LEU A 183 -3.38 -13.79 -34.66
CA LEU A 183 -3.78 -13.02 -35.82
C LEU A 183 -3.07 -13.58 -37.05
N LEU A 184 -3.77 -14.41 -37.84
CA LEU A 184 -3.22 -15.10 -38.99
C LEU A 184 -2.81 -14.09 -40.07
N SER A 185 -1.50 -13.88 -40.25
CA SER A 185 -0.97 -13.00 -41.30
C SER A 185 -0.55 -13.73 -42.57
N THR A 186 -0.94 -15.00 -42.76
CA THR A 186 -0.59 -15.75 -43.98
C THR A 186 -1.70 -16.64 -44.54
N PRO A 187 -1.95 -16.58 -45.86
CA PRO A 187 -1.22 -15.72 -46.81
C PRO A 187 -1.61 -14.25 -46.61
N ALA A 188 -0.73 -13.34 -47.03
CA ALA A 188 -0.84 -11.88 -46.93
C ALA A 188 -2.00 -11.27 -47.78
N SER A 189 -3.12 -11.99 -47.80
CA SER A 189 -4.33 -11.82 -48.59
C SER A 189 -5.57 -12.32 -47.83
N GLY A 190 -5.47 -12.54 -46.51
CA GLY A 190 -6.57 -12.89 -45.62
C GLY A 190 -7.33 -11.65 -45.13
N ILE A 191 -8.54 -11.85 -44.61
CA ILE A 191 -9.47 -10.81 -44.15
C ILE A 191 -8.88 -10.02 -43.00
N GLU A 192 -8.08 -10.69 -42.16
CA GLU A 192 -7.38 -10.18 -40.99
C GLU A 192 -6.43 -9.03 -41.34
N ALA A 193 -5.87 -9.02 -42.57
CA ALA A 193 -5.04 -7.92 -43.05
C ALA A 193 -5.80 -6.59 -43.11
N ASN A 194 -7.13 -6.63 -43.21
CA ASN A 194 -7.98 -5.46 -43.25
C ASN A 194 -8.21 -4.84 -41.86
N LEU A 195 -7.84 -5.51 -40.77
CA LEU A 195 -8.02 -4.99 -39.41
C LEU A 195 -7.03 -3.88 -39.06
N GLY A 196 -5.92 -3.76 -39.80
CA GLY A 196 -4.84 -2.84 -39.47
C GLY A 196 -4.09 -3.19 -38.17
N LEU A 197 -4.41 -4.30 -37.52
CA LEU A 197 -3.72 -4.81 -36.33
C LEU A 197 -2.47 -5.62 -36.71
N THR A 198 -1.53 -5.72 -35.78
CA THR A 198 -0.35 -6.58 -35.91
C THR A 198 -0.26 -7.47 -34.67
N ALA A 199 0.12 -8.74 -34.85
CA ALA A 199 0.37 -9.62 -33.71
C ALA A 199 1.63 -9.18 -32.96
N GLY A 200 1.58 -9.18 -31.64
CA GLY A 200 2.70 -8.74 -30.82
C GLY A 200 2.33 -8.56 -29.34
N THR A 201 3.35 -8.23 -28.55
CA THR A 201 3.22 -7.80 -27.17
C THR A 201 3.58 -6.33 -27.09
N TYR A 202 2.62 -5.53 -26.63
CA TYR A 202 2.73 -4.08 -26.55
C TYR A 202 2.79 -3.68 -25.09
N ASN A 203 3.90 -3.07 -24.69
CA ASN A 203 4.12 -2.55 -23.35
C ASN A 203 3.88 -1.04 -23.36
N ALA A 204 3.62 -0.43 -22.20
CA ALA A 204 3.55 1.03 -22.12
C ALA A 204 4.91 1.66 -22.49
N ASP A 205 4.94 2.41 -23.60
CA ASP A 205 6.12 3.10 -24.12
C ASP A 205 5.74 4.44 -24.80
N ALA A 206 6.71 5.13 -25.42
CA ALA A 206 6.51 6.42 -26.09
C ALA A 206 5.49 6.43 -27.25
N THR A 207 5.09 5.25 -27.72
CA THR A 207 4.17 5.04 -28.85
C THR A 207 2.94 4.22 -28.48
N HIS A 208 2.90 3.63 -27.29
CA HIS A 208 1.85 2.71 -26.83
C HIS A 208 1.27 3.15 -25.48
N ASN A 209 0.80 4.40 -25.39
CA ASN A 209 0.13 4.90 -24.19
C ASN A 209 -1.04 5.84 -24.51
N THR A 210 -1.92 6.06 -23.54
CA THR A 210 -3.12 6.91 -23.69
C THR A 210 -2.85 8.42 -23.64
N GLY A 211 -1.60 8.86 -23.52
CA GLY A 211 -1.26 10.26 -23.25
C GLY A 211 -1.57 10.70 -21.81
N GLU A 212 -2.11 9.80 -20.99
CA GLU A 212 -2.42 10.06 -19.58
C GLU A 212 -1.24 9.73 -18.66
N ILE A 213 -1.11 10.52 -17.61
CA ILE A 213 -0.17 10.29 -16.51
C ILE A 213 -1.00 10.01 -15.27
N THR A 214 -0.74 8.89 -14.61
CA THR A 214 -1.32 8.58 -13.30
C THR A 214 -0.23 8.63 -12.24
N LEU A 215 -0.37 9.53 -11.29
CA LEU A 215 0.52 9.70 -10.15
C LEU A 215 -0.03 8.91 -8.96
N PHE A 216 0.83 8.12 -8.32
CA PHE A 216 0.59 7.36 -7.12
C PHE A 216 1.53 7.84 -6.03
N SER A 217 1.03 8.18 -4.84
CA SER A 217 1.91 8.57 -3.74
C SER A 217 1.39 8.15 -2.39
N HIS A 218 2.24 7.57 -1.58
CA HIS A 218 1.93 7.10 -0.24
C HIS A 218 1.88 8.22 0.83
N GLU A 219 2.13 9.47 0.42
CA GLU A 219 2.08 10.71 1.19
C GLU A 219 1.31 11.77 0.36
N PRO A 220 0.79 12.86 0.96
CA PRO A 220 0.36 14.02 0.18
C PRO A 220 1.57 14.58 -0.56
N TYR A 221 1.35 15.12 -1.76
CA TYR A 221 2.41 15.73 -2.53
C TYR A 221 2.04 17.11 -3.05
N GLU A 222 3.04 17.97 -3.15
CA GLU A 222 2.94 19.30 -3.75
C GLU A 222 3.72 19.30 -5.06
N VAL A 223 3.09 19.86 -6.09
CA VAL A 223 3.63 20.06 -7.41
C VAL A 223 3.73 21.56 -7.66
N GLU A 224 4.88 22.04 -8.08
CA GLU A 224 5.11 23.44 -8.41
C GLU A 224 5.62 23.55 -9.86
N GLY A 225 5.02 24.43 -10.64
CA GLY A 225 5.33 24.67 -12.06
C GLY A 225 5.80 26.09 -12.38
N GLY A 226 6.13 26.89 -11.37
CA GLY A 226 6.55 28.29 -11.55
C GLY A 226 5.66 29.28 -10.79
N ILE A 227 5.41 30.45 -11.40
CA ILE A 227 4.57 31.52 -10.82
C ILE A 227 3.13 31.51 -11.35
N ASP A 228 2.85 30.67 -12.35
CA ASP A 228 1.57 30.47 -13.01
C ASP A 228 1.44 29.01 -13.46
N ASP A 229 0.24 28.59 -13.87
CA ASP A 229 -0.06 27.19 -14.20
C ASP A 229 0.41 26.77 -15.59
N ARG A 230 1.06 27.67 -16.35
CA ARG A 230 1.30 27.47 -17.78
C ARG A 230 2.04 26.18 -18.09
N PHE A 231 2.93 25.73 -17.21
CA PHE A 231 3.67 24.48 -17.39
C PHE A 231 2.90 23.27 -16.86
N LEU A 232 2.12 23.45 -15.80
CA LEU A 232 1.23 22.43 -15.25
C LEU A 232 0.09 22.10 -16.23
N ASP A 233 -0.47 23.10 -16.89
CA ASP A 233 -1.47 22.98 -17.96
C ASP A 233 -1.03 22.02 -19.06
N GLN A 234 0.27 22.04 -19.42
CA GLN A 234 0.80 21.16 -20.46
C GLN A 234 0.77 19.68 -20.07
N LEU A 235 0.80 19.38 -18.77
CA LEU A 235 0.69 18.03 -18.23
C LEU A 235 -0.74 17.69 -17.79
N GLY A 236 -1.70 18.61 -17.98
CA GLY A 236 -3.07 18.47 -17.49
C GLY A 236 -3.18 18.61 -15.96
N MET A 237 -2.20 19.24 -15.33
CA MET A 237 -2.08 19.43 -13.88
C MET A 237 -2.31 20.88 -13.45
N GLY A 238 -2.83 21.72 -14.35
CA GLY A 238 -3.06 23.14 -14.11
C GLY A 238 -4.07 23.40 -12.98
N GLY A 239 -3.98 24.59 -12.39
CA GLY A 239 -4.80 24.98 -11.25
C GLY A 239 -6.27 25.16 -11.59
N GLY A 240 -7.14 25.11 -10.57
CA GLY A 240 -8.59 25.24 -10.71
C GLY A 240 -9.31 23.95 -11.14
N LEU A 241 -8.59 22.83 -11.21
CA LEU A 241 -9.17 21.51 -11.44
C LEU A 241 -9.87 20.96 -10.19
N HIS A 242 -9.53 21.45 -8.99
CA HIS A 242 -10.01 20.93 -7.71
C HIS A 242 -10.38 22.01 -6.68
N VAL A 243 -11.17 21.63 -5.67
CA VAL A 243 -11.91 22.56 -4.79
C VAL A 243 -11.05 23.50 -3.94
N ASN A 244 -9.77 23.17 -3.74
CA ASN A 244 -8.82 23.94 -2.93
C ASN A 244 -7.55 24.33 -3.71
N ASP A 245 -7.57 24.22 -5.04
CA ASP A 245 -6.44 24.50 -5.92
C ASP A 245 -6.68 25.82 -6.67
N PRO A 246 -6.09 26.95 -6.22
CA PRO A 246 -6.33 28.25 -6.80
C PRO A 246 -5.70 28.35 -8.19
N GLY A 247 -6.51 28.43 -9.24
CA GLY A 247 -6.01 28.62 -10.60
C GLY A 247 -5.09 29.85 -10.73
N GLY A 248 -3.96 29.65 -11.40
CA GLY A 248 -2.99 30.65 -11.82
C GLY A 248 -1.88 30.92 -10.81
N ASP A 249 -1.69 30.08 -9.79
CA ASP A 249 -0.65 30.25 -8.77
C ASP A 249 0.59 29.37 -9.00
N GLY A 250 0.57 28.50 -10.02
CA GLY A 250 1.67 27.62 -10.39
C GLY A 250 1.90 26.49 -9.40
N ARG A 251 0.94 26.21 -8.52
CA ARG A 251 1.06 25.22 -7.46
C ARG A 251 -0.17 24.33 -7.44
N PHE A 252 0.06 23.05 -7.17
CA PHE A 252 -1.00 22.08 -7.00
C PHE A 252 -0.64 21.19 -5.82
N THR A 253 -1.54 21.07 -4.84
CA THR A 253 -1.37 20.14 -3.72
C THR A 253 -2.39 19.03 -3.85
N TRP A 254 -1.92 17.78 -3.80
CA TRP A 254 -2.77 16.60 -3.79
C TRP A 254 -2.70 15.92 -2.44
N SER A 255 -3.83 15.88 -1.76
CA SER A 255 -3.98 15.21 -0.48
C SER A 255 -4.91 14.00 -0.58
N PHE A 256 -4.85 13.14 0.43
CA PHE A 256 -5.73 11.98 0.54
C PHE A 256 -7.22 12.32 0.64
N THR A 257 -7.55 13.56 1.01
CA THR A 257 -8.92 14.04 1.14
C THR A 257 -9.48 14.56 -0.19
N GLU A 258 -8.60 14.94 -1.12
CA GLU A 258 -8.94 15.50 -2.43
C GLU A 258 -8.87 14.45 -3.56
N GLY A 259 -8.02 13.43 -3.40
CA GLY A 259 -8.00 12.20 -4.22
C GLY A 259 -8.68 10.99 -3.56
N GLY A 260 -9.38 11.20 -2.45
CA GLY A 260 -9.99 10.12 -1.68
C GLY A 260 -11.31 9.66 -2.31
N ILE A 261 -11.31 8.47 -2.90
CA ILE A 261 -12.55 7.71 -3.06
C ILE A 261 -13.10 7.52 -1.64
N ILE A 262 -14.17 8.25 -1.32
CA ILE A 262 -14.97 8.07 -0.11
C ILE A 262 -15.29 6.56 -0.05
N ASN A 263 -14.78 5.85 0.97
CA ASN A 263 -14.83 4.39 1.19
C ASN A 263 -13.63 3.53 0.77
N SER A 264 -12.45 4.11 0.51
CA SER A 264 -11.22 3.32 0.27
C SER A 264 -10.93 2.31 1.41
N LEU A 265 -10.18 1.24 1.11
CA LEU A 265 -9.64 0.29 2.12
C LEU A 265 -8.74 0.98 3.17
N GLN A 266 -8.52 2.29 3.04
CA GLN A 266 -7.68 3.14 3.88
C GLN A 266 -8.27 3.49 5.26
N GLY A 267 -9.39 2.88 5.66
CA GLY A 267 -9.78 2.79 7.07
C GLY A 267 -9.04 1.67 7.84
N TYR A 268 -8.39 0.76 7.12
CA TYR A 268 -7.74 -0.41 7.70
C TYR A 268 -6.26 -0.20 7.91
N LYS A 269 -5.78 -0.71 9.05
CA LYS A 269 -4.46 -0.38 9.57
C LYS A 269 -3.30 -1.07 8.88
N TYR A 270 -3.57 -2.18 8.19
CA TYR A 270 -2.62 -3.00 7.44
C TYR A 270 -2.79 -2.84 5.93
N ALA A 271 -3.45 -1.76 5.47
CA ALA A 271 -3.72 -1.56 4.05
C ALA A 271 -2.44 -1.44 3.19
N ASP A 272 -1.30 -1.12 3.80
CA ASP A 272 0.03 -1.13 3.18
C ASP A 272 0.58 -2.54 2.91
N GLU A 273 0.05 -3.57 3.60
CA GLU A 273 0.37 -4.97 3.33
C GLU A 273 -0.53 -5.57 2.24
N LEU A 274 -1.55 -4.83 1.77
CA LEU A 274 -2.45 -5.29 0.72
C LEU A 274 -1.72 -5.38 -0.62
N GLN A 275 -1.65 -6.59 -1.19
CA GLN A 275 -1.13 -6.82 -2.52
C GLN A 275 -2.29 -6.80 -3.53
N THR A 276 -2.44 -5.66 -4.21
CA THR A 276 -3.47 -5.45 -5.24
C THR A 276 -2.95 -5.64 -6.66
N ASP A 277 -1.70 -6.09 -6.85
CA ASP A 277 -1.14 -6.37 -8.18
C ASP A 277 -0.95 -7.89 -8.28
N GLY A 278 -1.81 -8.55 -9.06
CA GLY A 278 -1.87 -10.01 -9.18
C GLY A 278 -2.30 -10.75 -7.90
N GLY A 279 -2.79 -10.03 -6.89
CA GLY A 279 -3.31 -10.61 -5.64
C GLY A 279 -4.73 -11.15 -5.79
N SER A 280 -5.07 -12.16 -4.99
CA SER A 280 -6.37 -12.81 -4.93
C SER A 280 -6.66 -13.42 -3.56
N ILE A 281 -7.95 -13.65 -3.32
CA ILE A 281 -8.45 -14.50 -2.22
C ILE A 281 -9.28 -15.64 -2.79
N GLU A 282 -9.27 -16.79 -2.14
CA GLU A 282 -10.09 -17.94 -2.50
C GLU A 282 -11.25 -18.10 -1.50
N ILE A 283 -12.45 -18.36 -2.02
CA ILE A 283 -13.63 -18.73 -1.22
C ILE A 283 -14.17 -20.07 -1.68
N TRP A 284 -14.23 -21.03 -0.76
CA TRP A 284 -14.91 -22.31 -0.94
C TRP A 284 -16.39 -22.18 -0.55
N LEU A 285 -17.28 -22.73 -1.39
CA LEU A 285 -18.72 -22.73 -1.15
C LEU A 285 -19.21 -24.16 -0.86
N TYR A 286 -20.07 -24.28 0.15
CA TYR A 286 -20.64 -25.54 0.62
C TYR A 286 -22.16 -25.44 0.65
N ASN A 287 -22.83 -26.56 0.45
CA ASN A 287 -24.24 -26.71 0.82
C ASN A 287 -24.36 -26.86 2.35
N LYS A 288 -25.52 -26.56 2.94
CA LYS A 288 -25.76 -26.72 4.41
C LYS A 288 -25.50 -28.12 4.98
N ASN A 289 -25.49 -29.15 4.14
CA ASN A 289 -25.15 -30.51 4.55
C ASN A 289 -23.63 -30.75 4.66
N GLY A 290 -22.80 -29.74 4.37
CA GLY A 290 -21.34 -29.78 4.39
C GLY A 290 -20.69 -30.31 3.11
N THR A 291 -21.45 -30.66 2.07
CA THR A 291 -20.88 -31.06 0.77
C THR A 291 -20.57 -29.84 -0.08
N LEU A 292 -19.47 -29.88 -0.84
CA LEU A 292 -19.09 -28.81 -1.77
C LEU A 292 -20.24 -28.41 -2.70
N ALA A 293 -20.49 -27.11 -2.79
CA ALA A 293 -21.43 -26.52 -3.75
C ALA A 293 -20.77 -26.32 -5.12
N LEU A 294 -19.47 -26.01 -5.12
CA LEU A 294 -18.63 -25.96 -6.32
C LEU A 294 -17.45 -26.92 -6.17
N PRO A 295 -16.98 -27.56 -7.27
CA PRO A 295 -15.88 -28.52 -7.23
C PRO A 295 -14.50 -27.87 -6.99
N GLN A 296 -14.42 -26.54 -7.06
CA GLN A 296 -13.20 -25.72 -6.93
C GLN A 296 -13.53 -24.43 -6.17
N PRO A 297 -12.53 -23.74 -5.57
CA PRO A 297 -12.77 -22.47 -4.92
C PRO A 297 -13.07 -21.38 -5.96
N VAL A 298 -13.80 -20.37 -5.55
CA VAL A 298 -13.96 -19.13 -6.31
C VAL A 298 -12.74 -18.26 -6.02
N SER A 299 -11.90 -18.02 -7.02
CA SER A 299 -10.80 -17.06 -6.95
C SER A 299 -11.35 -15.66 -7.18
N ILE A 300 -11.16 -14.78 -6.21
CA ILE A 300 -11.57 -13.38 -6.29
C ILE A 300 -10.32 -12.53 -6.47
N SER A 301 -10.24 -11.85 -7.60
CA SER A 301 -9.14 -10.94 -7.90
C SER A 301 -9.19 -9.74 -6.96
N MET A 302 -8.07 -9.45 -6.32
CA MET A 302 -7.83 -8.19 -5.61
C MET A 302 -7.09 -7.19 -6.51
N ASP A 303 -6.99 -7.49 -7.80
CA ASP A 303 -6.32 -6.62 -8.75
C ASP A 303 -6.99 -5.25 -8.75
N ARG A 304 -6.24 -4.26 -8.27
CA ARG A 304 -6.60 -2.83 -8.28
C ARG A 304 -7.90 -2.50 -7.56
N VAL A 305 -8.22 -3.31 -6.55
CA VAL A 305 -9.22 -2.99 -5.56
C VAL A 305 -8.71 -1.87 -4.66
N VAL A 306 -9.36 -0.71 -4.71
CA VAL A 306 -8.95 0.50 -3.96
C VAL A 306 -9.85 0.72 -2.75
N THR A 307 -11.09 0.23 -2.80
CA THR A 307 -12.12 0.41 -1.79
C THR A 307 -12.70 -0.89 -1.25
N LEU A 308 -13.24 -0.85 -0.02
CA LEU A 308 -13.99 -2.00 0.52
C LEU A 308 -15.20 -2.34 -0.37
N GLN A 309 -15.74 -1.33 -1.05
CA GLN A 309 -16.83 -1.50 -1.99
C GLN A 309 -16.35 -2.23 -3.24
N ASP A 310 -15.14 -1.93 -3.75
CA ASP A 310 -14.51 -2.66 -4.85
C ASP A 310 -14.24 -4.12 -4.44
N VAL A 311 -13.81 -4.37 -3.18
CA VAL A 311 -13.67 -5.75 -2.66
C VAL A 311 -15.03 -6.44 -2.68
N ALA A 312 -16.07 -5.79 -2.15
CA ALA A 312 -17.40 -6.36 -2.07
C ALA A 312 -17.97 -6.63 -3.46
N GLU A 313 -17.75 -5.74 -4.42
CA GLU A 313 -18.15 -5.91 -5.82
C GLU A 313 -17.38 -7.03 -6.49
N SER A 314 -16.06 -7.08 -6.33
CA SER A 314 -15.22 -8.18 -6.83
C SER A 314 -15.71 -9.53 -6.31
N ILE A 315 -15.97 -9.65 -4.99
CA ILE A 315 -16.54 -10.87 -4.40
C ILE A 315 -17.91 -11.18 -5.01
N ASN A 316 -18.82 -10.21 -5.06
CA ASN A 316 -20.18 -10.43 -5.56
C ASN A 316 -20.17 -10.88 -7.03
N VAL A 317 -19.33 -10.26 -7.86
CA VAL A 317 -19.19 -10.61 -9.28
C VAL A 317 -18.61 -12.01 -9.42
N SER A 318 -17.49 -12.32 -8.75
CA SER A 318 -16.86 -13.64 -8.83
C SER A 318 -17.80 -14.76 -8.35
N ILE A 319 -18.53 -14.55 -7.25
CA ILE A 319 -19.50 -15.53 -6.71
C ILE A 319 -20.71 -15.68 -7.64
N THR A 320 -21.26 -14.57 -8.13
CA THR A 320 -22.42 -14.59 -9.04
C THR A 320 -22.05 -15.28 -10.34
N ASN A 321 -20.87 -15.01 -10.88
CA ASN A 321 -20.36 -15.72 -12.04
C ASN A 321 -20.27 -17.21 -11.70
N ALA A 322 -19.45 -17.60 -10.70
CA ALA A 322 -19.15 -18.99 -10.37
C ALA A 322 -20.38 -19.87 -10.11
N SER A 323 -21.47 -19.29 -9.62
CA SER A 323 -22.73 -19.97 -9.34
C SER A 323 -23.73 -20.01 -10.50
N GLY A 324 -23.38 -19.46 -11.67
CA GLY A 324 -24.27 -19.39 -12.84
C GLY A 324 -25.35 -18.32 -12.72
N GLY A 325 -25.05 -17.20 -12.05
CA GLY A 325 -25.94 -16.04 -11.88
C GLY A 325 -26.67 -15.97 -10.54
N ALA A 326 -26.32 -16.82 -9.56
CA ALA A 326 -26.96 -16.86 -8.25
C ALA A 326 -26.14 -16.10 -7.18
N SER A 327 -26.81 -15.50 -6.21
CA SER A 327 -26.13 -14.79 -5.12
C SER A 327 -25.95 -15.70 -3.90
N TRP A 328 -25.21 -16.81 -4.04
CA TRP A 328 -25.00 -17.79 -2.95
C TRP A 328 -24.24 -17.20 -1.75
N LEU A 329 -23.40 -16.20 -1.98
CA LEU A 329 -22.71 -15.39 -0.99
C LEU A 329 -22.75 -13.93 -1.44
N THR A 330 -23.23 -13.04 -0.57
CA THR A 330 -23.27 -11.59 -0.83
C THR A 330 -22.27 -10.87 0.07
N ALA A 331 -21.36 -10.11 -0.52
CA ALA A 331 -20.51 -9.17 0.17
C ALA A 331 -21.13 -7.76 0.15
N SER A 332 -21.00 -7.05 1.27
CA SER A 332 -21.48 -5.68 1.42
C SER A 332 -20.58 -4.91 2.37
N VAL A 333 -20.56 -3.60 2.26
CA VAL A 333 -19.88 -2.73 3.23
C VAL A 333 -20.90 -2.22 4.24
N TYR A 334 -20.64 -2.44 5.52
CA TYR A 334 -21.47 -1.92 6.60
C TYR A 334 -20.58 -1.36 7.70
N GLN A 335 -20.78 -0.09 8.09
CA GLN A 335 -19.97 0.59 9.11
C GLN A 335 -18.45 0.47 8.86
N ASN A 336 -18.03 0.62 7.60
CA ASN A 336 -16.64 0.46 7.17
C ASN A 336 -16.05 -0.94 7.46
N GLN A 337 -16.92 -1.95 7.50
CA GLN A 337 -16.53 -3.36 7.60
C GLN A 337 -17.05 -4.14 6.40
N LEU A 338 -16.20 -5.01 5.86
CA LEU A 338 -16.63 -6.01 4.88
C LEU A 338 -17.51 -7.04 5.59
N ARG A 339 -18.76 -7.17 5.14
CA ARG A 339 -19.72 -8.14 5.64
C ARG A 339 -20.06 -9.13 4.54
N LEU A 340 -19.76 -10.40 4.78
CA LEU A 340 -20.15 -11.51 3.92
C LEU A 340 -21.39 -12.19 4.51
N THR A 341 -22.39 -12.44 3.69
CA THR A 341 -23.66 -13.04 4.10
C THR A 341 -24.02 -14.16 3.11
N PRO A 342 -23.88 -15.44 3.50
CA PRO A 342 -24.32 -16.54 2.66
C PRO A 342 -25.85 -16.59 2.60
N ASP A 343 -26.38 -17.20 1.55
CA ASP A 343 -27.82 -17.48 1.49
C ASP A 343 -28.25 -18.58 2.48
N VAL A 344 -29.54 -18.92 2.48
CA VAL A 344 -30.11 -19.91 3.41
C VAL A 344 -29.63 -21.35 3.18
N ASN A 345 -29.11 -21.67 1.99
CA ASN A 345 -28.76 -23.03 1.56
C ASN A 345 -27.24 -23.28 1.49
N HIS A 346 -26.45 -22.22 1.63
CA HIS A 346 -25.00 -22.30 1.48
C HIS A 346 -24.25 -21.87 2.75
N ASP A 347 -23.04 -22.38 2.87
CA ASP A 347 -21.99 -21.95 3.80
C ASP A 347 -20.72 -21.70 3.00
N PHE A 348 -19.73 -21.06 3.62
CA PHE A 348 -18.46 -20.75 2.95
C PHE A 348 -17.28 -20.92 3.89
N ALA A 349 -16.09 -21.07 3.31
CA ALA A 349 -14.82 -21.02 4.02
C ALA A 349 -13.78 -20.30 3.17
N PHE A 350 -12.83 -19.64 3.81
CA PHE A 350 -11.71 -19.01 3.12
C PHE A 350 -10.62 -20.03 2.80
N GLY A 351 -10.09 -19.93 1.58
CA GLY A 351 -8.94 -20.69 1.09
C GLY A 351 -7.65 -19.89 1.21
N THR A 352 -6.84 -19.89 0.16
CA THR A 352 -5.61 -19.12 0.08
C THR A 352 -5.91 -17.62 -0.06
N ASP A 353 -5.12 -16.79 0.59
CA ASP A 353 -5.08 -15.34 0.42
C ASP A 353 -3.62 -14.94 0.18
N ASN A 354 -3.30 -14.46 -1.02
CA ASN A 354 -1.98 -13.90 -1.34
C ASN A 354 -2.03 -12.36 -1.49
N SER A 355 -3.21 -11.78 -1.32
CA SER A 355 -3.46 -10.34 -1.32
C SER A 355 -3.31 -9.71 0.07
N ASN A 356 -3.32 -10.52 1.13
CA ASN A 356 -3.45 -10.14 2.54
C ASN A 356 -4.79 -9.47 2.89
N MET A 357 -5.77 -9.49 1.99
CA MET A 357 -7.05 -8.79 2.17
C MET A 357 -7.79 -9.25 3.44
N LEU A 358 -7.74 -10.53 3.79
CA LEU A 358 -8.41 -11.03 5.01
C LEU A 358 -7.80 -10.42 6.28
N GLN A 359 -6.46 -10.34 6.33
CA GLN A 359 -5.75 -9.70 7.43
C GLN A 359 -6.05 -8.20 7.47
N VAL A 360 -6.01 -7.53 6.31
CA VAL A 360 -6.32 -6.11 6.20
C VAL A 360 -7.73 -5.81 6.69
N ALA A 361 -8.75 -6.55 6.23
CA ALA A 361 -10.13 -6.38 6.67
C ALA A 361 -10.39 -6.82 8.12
N GLY A 362 -9.43 -7.45 8.80
CA GLY A 362 -9.61 -8.00 10.14
C GLY A 362 -10.53 -9.22 10.17
N ILE A 363 -10.69 -9.92 9.04
CA ILE A 363 -11.55 -11.09 8.92
C ILE A 363 -10.78 -12.31 9.41
N ASN A 364 -11.38 -13.04 10.37
CA ASN A 364 -10.84 -14.29 10.90
C ASN A 364 -9.42 -14.14 11.51
N THR A 365 -9.11 -12.97 12.08
CA THR A 365 -7.82 -12.69 12.73
C THR A 365 -7.81 -13.18 14.17
N PHE A 366 -6.73 -13.88 14.56
CA PHE A 366 -6.56 -14.34 15.95
C PHE A 366 -6.10 -13.22 16.90
N PHE A 367 -5.20 -12.36 16.41
CA PHE A 367 -4.72 -11.19 17.12
C PHE A 367 -5.27 -9.91 16.50
N THR A 368 -5.44 -8.90 17.33
CA THR A 368 -5.74 -7.52 16.91
C THR A 368 -4.72 -6.57 17.54
N GLY A 369 -4.82 -5.28 17.22
CA GLY A 369 -3.79 -4.30 17.56
C GLY A 369 -2.66 -4.25 16.53
N TYR A 370 -1.77 -3.28 16.69
CA TYR A 370 -0.79 -2.87 15.66
C TYR A 370 0.56 -2.39 16.23
N SER A 371 0.72 -2.49 17.55
CA SER A 371 1.89 -2.09 18.29
C SER A 371 2.02 -2.97 19.51
N ALA A 372 3.22 -3.03 20.10
CA ALA A 372 3.42 -3.79 21.33
C ALA A 372 2.49 -3.36 22.49
N GLY A 373 2.00 -2.11 22.49
CA GLY A 373 1.07 -1.60 23.51
C GLY A 373 -0.41 -1.85 23.22
N THR A 374 -0.76 -2.25 22.00
CA THR A 374 -2.15 -2.48 21.57
C THR A 374 -2.41 -3.92 21.15
N LEU A 375 -1.36 -4.75 21.05
CA LEU A 375 -1.47 -6.14 20.64
C LEU A 375 -2.32 -6.89 21.67
N GLU A 376 -3.39 -7.50 21.19
CA GLU A 376 -4.31 -8.27 22.01
C GLU A 376 -4.91 -9.44 21.23
N VAL A 377 -5.50 -10.40 21.94
CA VAL A 377 -6.30 -11.45 21.29
C VAL A 377 -7.62 -10.83 20.85
N ASN A 378 -8.09 -11.16 19.65
CA ASN A 378 -9.36 -10.66 19.13
C ASN A 378 -10.49 -10.88 20.15
N GLU A 379 -11.23 -9.81 20.48
CA GLU A 379 -12.28 -9.84 21.50
C GLU A 379 -13.38 -10.85 21.17
N ASP A 380 -13.70 -11.05 19.89
CA ASP A 380 -14.68 -12.06 19.45
C ASP A 380 -14.21 -13.47 19.80
N VAL A 381 -12.92 -13.76 19.63
CA VAL A 381 -12.30 -15.04 20.01
C VAL A 381 -12.29 -15.22 21.52
N VAL A 382 -12.00 -14.15 22.28
CA VAL A 382 -12.05 -14.19 23.76
C VAL A 382 -13.47 -14.48 24.25
N ASN A 383 -14.47 -13.88 23.62
CA ASN A 383 -15.87 -14.05 23.98
C ASN A 383 -16.44 -15.40 23.51
N ASN A 384 -15.90 -15.97 22.43
CA ASN A 384 -16.32 -17.27 21.91
C ASN A 384 -15.14 -18.05 21.32
N LEU A 385 -14.66 -19.05 22.08
CA LEU A 385 -13.56 -19.92 21.67
C LEU A 385 -13.90 -20.82 20.46
N ASP A 386 -15.18 -21.00 20.13
CA ASP A 386 -15.59 -21.75 18.93
C ASP A 386 -15.25 -20.99 17.63
N LEU A 387 -14.88 -19.70 17.72
CA LEU A 387 -14.41 -18.90 16.57
C LEU A 387 -12.93 -19.11 16.24
N ILE A 388 -12.22 -19.96 16.98
CA ILE A 388 -10.83 -20.30 16.66
C ILE A 388 -10.80 -21.22 15.44
N ALA A 389 -10.37 -20.69 14.30
CA ALA A 389 -10.13 -21.45 13.06
C ALA A 389 -8.85 -22.30 13.14
N ALA A 390 -8.87 -23.37 13.95
CA ALA A 390 -7.71 -24.25 14.17
C ALA A 390 -7.33 -25.12 12.95
N ALA A 391 -8.30 -25.39 12.07
CA ALA A 391 -8.16 -26.18 10.85
C ALA A 391 -8.02 -25.30 9.60
N ARG A 392 -7.55 -25.88 8.49
CA ARG A 392 -7.50 -25.22 7.17
C ARG A 392 -8.28 -26.03 6.14
N VAL A 393 -8.87 -25.35 5.16
CA VAL A 393 -9.42 -26.02 3.97
C VAL A 393 -8.26 -26.58 3.14
N ASN A 394 -8.32 -27.86 2.74
CA ASN A 394 -7.29 -28.46 1.89
C ASN A 394 -7.45 -28.07 0.41
N GLU A 395 -6.54 -28.53 -0.45
CA GLU A 395 -6.56 -28.30 -1.90
C GLU A 395 -7.80 -28.86 -2.64
N PHE A 396 -8.57 -29.74 -1.97
CA PHE A 396 -9.79 -30.34 -2.48
C PHE A 396 -11.07 -29.78 -1.84
N GLY A 397 -10.97 -28.74 -0.99
CA GLY A 397 -12.13 -28.13 -0.35
C GLY A 397 -12.65 -28.89 0.87
N GLU A 398 -11.90 -29.84 1.41
CA GLU A 398 -12.32 -30.65 2.54
C GLU A 398 -11.86 -30.02 3.87
N ILE A 399 -12.71 -30.13 4.90
CA ILE A 399 -12.41 -29.69 6.27
C ILE A 399 -12.52 -30.92 7.18
N PHE A 400 -11.38 -31.37 7.72
CA PHE A 400 -11.33 -32.56 8.57
C PHE A 400 -11.53 -32.22 10.04
N LYS A 401 -12.41 -32.98 10.70
CA LYS A 401 -12.56 -32.90 12.15
C LYS A 401 -11.27 -33.35 12.83
N GLY A 402 -10.71 -32.48 13.67
CA GLY A 402 -9.46 -32.72 14.39
C GLY A 402 -8.21 -32.18 13.70
N ASP A 403 -8.33 -31.55 12.53
CA ASP A 403 -7.24 -30.77 11.94
C ASP A 403 -6.87 -29.59 12.86
N ASN A 404 -5.58 -29.44 13.12
CA ASN A 404 -4.98 -28.40 13.96
C ASN A 404 -3.85 -27.66 13.24
N THR A 405 -3.83 -27.70 11.90
CA THR A 405 -2.76 -27.11 11.07
C THR A 405 -2.53 -25.63 11.39
N ASN A 406 -3.58 -24.79 11.43
CA ASN A 406 -3.42 -23.37 11.75
C ASN A 406 -2.92 -23.16 13.18
N ALA A 407 -3.40 -23.98 14.13
CA ALA A 407 -2.92 -23.90 15.51
C ALA A 407 -1.42 -24.22 15.60
N LEU A 408 -0.95 -25.23 14.87
CA LEU A 408 0.48 -25.55 14.78
C LEU A 408 1.28 -24.43 14.13
N GLU A 409 0.78 -23.80 13.05
CA GLU A 409 1.43 -22.65 12.43
C GLU A 409 1.57 -21.47 13.40
N ILE A 410 0.53 -21.15 14.19
CA ILE A 410 0.62 -20.13 15.24
C ILE A 410 1.73 -20.47 16.24
N THR A 411 1.88 -21.74 16.66
CA THR A 411 2.98 -22.13 17.57
C THR A 411 4.36 -21.99 16.94
N LYS A 412 4.47 -22.07 15.61
CA LYS A 412 5.75 -21.94 14.89
C LYS A 412 6.23 -20.49 14.84
N ILE A 413 5.33 -19.49 14.90
CA ILE A 413 5.68 -18.06 14.90
C ILE A 413 6.74 -17.73 15.95
N GLN A 414 6.68 -18.34 17.15
CA GLN A 414 7.67 -18.13 18.21
C GLN A 414 9.12 -18.39 17.75
N ARG A 415 9.32 -19.36 16.85
CA ARG A 415 10.63 -19.84 16.37
C ARG A 415 10.92 -19.49 14.91
N ALA A 416 10.02 -18.78 14.25
CA ALA A 416 10.18 -18.31 12.87
C ALA A 416 11.39 -17.36 12.79
N GLN A 417 12.28 -17.56 11.80
CA GLN A 417 13.59 -16.88 11.72
C GLN A 417 13.57 -15.59 10.89
N ASP A 418 12.40 -15.22 10.37
CA ASP A 418 12.14 -14.15 9.41
C ASP A 418 11.52 -12.90 10.05
N VAL A 419 11.50 -12.83 11.39
CA VAL A 419 11.02 -11.64 12.09
C VAL A 419 12.09 -10.55 12.04
N THR A 420 11.75 -9.43 11.42
CA THR A 420 12.63 -8.24 11.37
C THR A 420 12.30 -7.32 12.54
N PHE A 421 13.29 -7.08 13.40
CA PHE A 421 13.18 -6.21 14.56
C PHE A 421 13.63 -4.78 14.24
N THR A 422 13.22 -3.83 15.08
CA THR A 422 13.67 -2.44 15.02
C THR A 422 15.20 -2.37 14.99
N GLY A 423 15.75 -1.71 13.97
CA GLY A 423 17.20 -1.67 13.71
C GLY A 423 17.67 -2.64 12.63
N GLY A 424 16.76 -3.33 11.93
CA GLY A 424 17.06 -4.13 10.74
C GLY A 424 17.69 -5.50 11.03
N THR A 425 17.67 -5.94 12.29
CA THR A 425 18.13 -7.29 12.65
C THR A 425 17.00 -8.28 12.43
N THR A 426 17.28 -9.37 11.73
CA THR A 426 16.32 -10.46 11.50
C THR A 426 16.65 -11.64 12.41
N GLY A 427 15.63 -12.29 12.97
CA GLY A 427 15.78 -13.44 13.84
C GLY A 427 14.44 -14.01 14.27
N ASN A 428 14.40 -14.67 15.44
CA ASN A 428 13.19 -15.24 16.00
C ASN A 428 12.78 -14.57 17.32
N LEU A 429 11.48 -14.61 17.63
CA LEU A 429 10.91 -13.97 18.82
C LEU A 429 11.48 -14.52 20.12
N ASP A 430 11.71 -15.84 20.19
CA ASP A 430 12.28 -16.50 21.37
C ASP A 430 13.69 -15.98 21.70
N GLY A 431 14.56 -15.90 20.69
CA GLY A 431 15.93 -15.41 20.82
C GLY A 431 15.97 -13.92 21.18
N PHE A 432 15.10 -13.11 20.57
CA PHE A 432 14.98 -11.69 20.91
C PHE A 432 14.55 -11.49 22.36
N TYR A 433 13.52 -12.22 22.81
CA TYR A 433 13.04 -12.16 24.20
C TYR A 433 14.12 -12.58 25.22
N ASN A 434 14.85 -13.68 24.95
CA ASN A 434 15.95 -14.12 25.80
C ASN A 434 17.09 -13.10 25.87
N SER A 435 17.41 -12.45 24.74
CA SER A 435 18.41 -11.38 24.68
C SER A 435 17.98 -10.16 25.51
N LEU A 436 16.71 -9.75 25.38
CA LEU A 436 16.14 -8.64 26.14
C LEU A 436 16.21 -8.89 27.65
N ILE A 437 15.75 -10.05 28.12
CA ILE A 437 15.82 -10.40 29.54
C ILE A 437 17.27 -10.43 30.03
N SER A 438 18.17 -11.01 29.22
CA SER A 438 19.60 -11.07 29.57
C SER A 438 20.22 -9.67 29.70
N ALA A 439 19.87 -8.75 28.81
CA ALA A 439 20.32 -7.36 28.85
C ALA A 439 19.79 -6.63 30.10
N VAL A 440 18.50 -6.78 30.43
CA VAL A 440 17.88 -6.20 31.63
C VAL A 440 18.53 -6.76 32.90
N GLY A 441 18.71 -8.08 32.98
CA GLY A 441 19.35 -8.74 34.12
C GLY A 441 20.81 -8.31 34.30
N SER A 442 21.57 -8.21 33.21
CA SER A 442 22.95 -7.72 33.22
C SER A 442 23.02 -6.27 33.70
N LYS A 443 22.18 -5.38 33.13
CA LYS A 443 22.14 -3.96 33.52
C LYS A 443 21.71 -3.77 34.97
N GLY A 444 20.74 -4.53 35.45
CA GLY A 444 20.31 -4.51 36.85
C GLY A 444 21.44 -4.89 37.81
N ARG A 445 22.24 -5.91 37.46
CA ARG A 445 23.44 -6.27 38.23
C ARG A 445 24.47 -5.14 38.25
N THR A 446 24.76 -4.53 37.10
CA THR A 446 25.68 -3.39 37.02
C THR A 446 25.23 -2.23 37.91
N VAL A 447 23.95 -1.86 37.84
CA VAL A 447 23.40 -0.77 38.66
C VAL A 447 23.49 -1.09 40.16
N ASN A 448 23.24 -2.33 40.58
CA ASN A 448 23.37 -2.72 41.98
C ASN A 448 24.82 -2.62 42.47
N THR A 449 25.79 -3.09 41.68
CA THR A 449 27.21 -2.95 42.02
C THR A 449 27.65 -1.48 42.08
N GLU A 450 27.17 -0.63 41.16
CA GLU A 450 27.42 0.81 41.19
C GLU A 450 26.79 1.47 42.43
N TYR A 451 25.58 1.06 42.83
CA TYR A 451 24.93 1.53 44.05
C TYR A 451 25.74 1.18 45.31
N GLU A 452 26.12 -0.09 45.46
CA GLU A 452 26.95 -0.56 46.59
C GLU A 452 28.29 0.19 46.67
N PHE A 453 28.92 0.43 45.51
CA PHE A 453 30.15 1.23 45.43
C PHE A 453 29.93 2.67 45.92
N ASN A 454 28.88 3.35 45.43
CA ASN A 454 28.58 4.72 45.84
C ASN A 454 28.20 4.82 47.32
N GLU A 455 27.49 3.83 47.86
CA GLU A 455 27.17 3.75 49.29
C GLU A 455 28.45 3.63 50.14
N MET A 456 29.38 2.77 49.75
CA MET A 456 30.69 2.67 50.42
C MET A 456 31.47 3.98 50.37
N VAL A 457 31.52 4.64 49.21
CA VAL A 457 32.18 5.95 49.07
C VAL A 457 31.51 7.01 49.95
N SER A 458 30.18 7.05 49.98
CA SER A 458 29.42 7.97 50.84
C SER A 458 29.71 7.75 52.32
N ASN A 459 29.71 6.48 52.77
CA ASN A 459 30.02 6.13 54.16
C ASN A 459 31.47 6.51 54.53
N GLN A 460 32.42 6.30 53.62
CA GLN A 460 33.81 6.70 53.83
C GLN A 460 33.96 8.22 53.92
N LEU A 461 33.28 8.99 53.05
CA LEU A 461 33.28 10.45 53.10
C LEU A 461 32.61 10.98 54.38
N ALA A 462 31.53 10.34 54.83
CA ALA A 462 30.90 10.68 56.11
C ALA A 462 31.85 10.43 57.28
N ALA A 463 32.55 9.29 57.30
CA ALA A 463 33.56 9.00 58.32
C ALA A 463 34.72 10.01 58.31
N MET A 464 35.23 10.38 57.12
CA MET A 464 36.27 11.42 57.01
C MET A 464 35.79 12.79 57.48
N ARG A 465 34.53 13.15 57.19
CA ARG A 465 33.92 14.39 57.69
C ARG A 465 33.85 14.36 59.21
N ASP A 466 33.40 13.25 59.79
CA ASP A 466 33.26 13.10 61.24
C ASP A 466 34.63 13.05 61.95
N ASP A 467 35.69 12.59 61.29
CA ASP A 467 37.07 12.64 61.82
C ASP A 467 37.62 14.08 61.89
N VAL A 468 37.32 14.91 60.87
CA VAL A 468 37.79 16.31 60.81
C VAL A 468 36.92 17.28 61.64
N SER A 469 35.61 17.05 61.64
CA SER A 469 34.63 18.00 62.22
C SER A 469 33.86 17.43 63.40
N GLY A 470 34.05 16.14 63.72
CA GLY A 470 33.48 15.54 64.91
C GLY A 470 34.19 16.04 66.16
N VAL A 471 33.39 16.31 67.19
CA VAL A 471 33.86 16.74 68.50
C VAL A 471 33.76 15.54 69.43
N SER A 472 34.87 15.12 70.03
CA SER A 472 34.87 14.03 71.01
C SER A 472 34.32 14.54 72.34
N LEU A 473 33.15 14.04 72.76
CA LEU A 473 32.52 14.42 74.04
C LEU A 473 33.43 14.11 75.23
N ASP A 474 34.28 13.09 75.13
CA ASP A 474 35.23 12.73 76.20
C ASP A 474 36.42 13.71 76.24
N GLU A 475 36.92 14.17 75.09
CA GLU A 475 37.94 15.23 75.06
C GLU A 475 37.37 16.57 75.52
N GLU A 476 36.16 16.92 75.08
CA GLU A 476 35.48 18.13 75.56
C GLU A 476 35.19 18.06 77.05
N MET A 477 34.79 16.90 77.59
CA MET A 477 34.59 16.70 79.03
C MET A 477 35.91 16.78 79.80
N ALA A 478 36.99 16.18 79.30
CA ALA A 478 38.31 16.28 79.92
C ALA A 478 38.84 17.72 79.90
N ASN A 479 38.64 18.44 78.79
CA ASN A 479 38.96 19.86 78.67
C ASN A 479 38.11 20.70 79.62
N LEU A 480 36.82 20.41 79.75
CA LEU A 480 35.92 21.07 80.69
C LEU A 480 36.36 20.85 82.14
N VAL A 481 36.69 19.62 82.53
CA VAL A 481 37.24 19.28 83.86
C VAL A 481 38.58 20.00 84.08
N LYS A 482 39.47 20.03 83.08
CA LYS A 482 40.74 20.75 83.14
C LYS A 482 40.53 22.26 83.34
N PHE A 483 39.61 22.87 82.60
CA PHE A 483 39.26 24.29 82.76
C PHE A 483 38.60 24.57 84.11
N GLN A 484 37.76 23.67 84.61
CA GLN A 484 37.16 23.76 85.95
C GLN A 484 38.22 23.70 87.06
N HIS A 485 39.21 22.81 86.93
CA HIS A 485 40.34 22.75 87.87
C HIS A 485 41.26 23.97 87.77
N ALA A 486 41.58 24.42 86.56
CA ALA A 486 42.37 25.63 86.34
C ALA A 486 41.69 26.87 86.92
N TYR A 487 40.36 27.01 86.74
CA TYR A 487 39.56 28.06 87.33
C TYR A 487 39.59 28.00 88.86
N SER A 488 39.41 26.82 89.44
CA SER A 488 39.46 26.62 90.90
C SER A 488 40.84 26.94 91.48
N ALA A 489 41.93 26.58 90.77
CA ALA A 489 43.29 26.90 91.15
C ALA A 489 43.58 28.41 91.05
N ALA A 490 43.12 29.07 89.99
CA ALA A 490 43.22 30.52 89.83
C ALA A 490 42.46 31.26 90.94
N ALA A 491 41.25 30.82 91.28
CA ALA A 491 40.49 31.37 92.39
C ALA A 491 41.24 31.25 93.73
N ARG A 492 41.84 30.08 94.02
CA ARG A 492 42.70 29.90 95.21
C ARG A 492 43.93 30.79 95.21
N LEU A 493 44.60 30.97 94.07
CA LEU A 493 45.74 31.89 93.96
C LEU A 493 45.33 33.34 94.23
N ILE A 494 44.15 33.76 93.76
CA ILE A 494 43.59 35.07 94.06
C ILE A 494 43.31 35.19 95.56
N THR A 495 42.69 34.19 96.18
CA THR A 495 42.45 34.19 97.64
C THR A 495 43.76 34.29 98.43
N ILE A 496 44.77 33.49 98.09
CA ILE A 496 46.08 33.55 98.75
C ILE A 496 46.75 34.92 98.52
N SER A 497 46.61 35.49 97.33
CA SER A 497 47.14 36.84 97.03
C SER A 497 46.41 37.92 97.85
N ASP A 498 45.10 37.80 98.03
CA ASP A 498 44.29 38.69 98.86
C ASP A 498 44.66 38.55 100.35
N GLU A 499 44.87 37.32 100.84
CA GLU A 499 45.38 37.05 102.19
C GLU A 499 46.78 37.62 102.41
N MET A 500 47.69 37.47 101.44
CA MET A 500 49.03 38.08 101.49
C MET A 500 48.95 39.62 101.49
N LEU A 501 48.06 40.19 100.68
CA LEU A 501 47.81 41.64 100.65
C LEU A 501 47.28 42.14 102.00
N LEU A 502 46.30 41.45 102.59
CA LEU A 502 45.75 41.76 103.91
C LEU A 502 46.81 41.63 105.01
N ALA A 503 47.69 40.61 104.96
CA ALA A 503 48.79 40.46 105.91
C ALA A 503 49.81 41.61 105.80
N LEU A 504 50.15 42.06 104.59
CA LEU A 504 51.00 43.23 104.37
C LEU A 504 50.33 44.52 104.89
N ILE A 505 49.04 44.71 104.64
CA ILE A 505 48.29 45.87 105.15
C ILE A 505 48.26 45.87 106.69
N ASN A 506 48.03 44.72 107.32
CA ASN A 506 47.99 44.59 108.78
C ASN A 506 49.37 44.74 109.44
N THR A 507 50.46 44.43 108.75
CA THR A 507 51.84 44.64 109.25
C THR A 507 52.34 46.07 109.09
N VAL A 508 51.84 46.81 108.08
CA VAL A 508 52.13 48.24 107.89
C VAL A 508 51.29 49.14 108.82
N ASN A 509 50.19 48.64 109.39
CA ASN A 509 49.36 49.35 110.38
C ASN A 509 49.89 49.27 111.83
N ARG A 510 51.21 49.15 112.03
CA ARG A 510 51.88 49.22 113.34
C ARG A 510 52.73 50.46 113.49
#